data_AF-A0A9Q4G905-F1
#
_entry.id   AF-A0A9Q4G905-F1
#
_cell.length_a   1.000
_cell.length_b   1.000
_cell.length_c   1.000
_cell.angle_alpha   90.00
_cell.angle_beta   90.00
_cell.angle_gamma   90.00
#
_symmetry.space_group_name_H-M   'P 1'
#
loop_
_entity.id
_entity.type
_entity.pdbx_description
1 polymer ?
#
loop_
_entity_poly.entity_id
_entity_poly.type
_entity_poly.pdbx_seq_one_letter_code
_entity_poly.pdbx_strand_id
1 'polypeptide(L)'
;MNQAKLNITSYAFNIQLESLDPGSGPLEFDTLLRVFSKLKSSFRSFIEIEFLKNETFKSLLCRKPGILEAFKKETELMVLSMDIDSLRASIAPNLAEHDDVLFEHEILCWKREKFQAYKDDVIYLNYLDASSVRRILDSYSSAERIKIYKPVFDIIAYDKDYKISLLDAAGKCCGMIVPPPDVVKRQIIQPSSESLKAV
;
A
#
# COMPACT_ATOMS: atom_id res chain seq x y z
N MET A 1 1.01 -0.24 34.65
CA MET A 1 1.53 0.51 33.48
C MET A 1 0.33 0.95 32.67
N ASN A 2 0.10 2.25 32.51
CA ASN A 2 -0.93 2.76 31.61
C ASN A 2 -0.47 2.51 30.17
N GLN A 3 -1.06 1.55 29.48
CA GLN A 3 -0.93 1.43 28.04
C GLN A 3 -1.51 2.71 27.42
N ALA A 4 -0.64 3.57 26.90
CA ALA A 4 -1.06 4.67 26.06
C ALA A 4 -1.77 4.04 24.85
N LYS A 5 -3.11 4.15 24.82
CA LYS A 5 -3.94 3.59 23.76
C LYS A 5 -3.43 4.12 22.42
N LEU A 6 -2.86 3.24 21.60
CA LEU A 6 -2.27 3.64 20.32
C LEU A 6 -3.36 4.31 19.47
N ASN A 7 -3.16 5.57 19.09
CA ASN A 7 -4.09 6.23 18.20
C ASN A 7 -3.80 5.81 16.75
N ILE A 8 -4.39 4.69 16.32
CA ILE A 8 -4.19 4.11 14.97
C ILE A 8 -4.46 5.14 13.85
N THR A 9 -5.37 6.10 14.09
CA THR A 9 -5.66 7.16 13.10
C THR A 9 -4.45 8.04 12.77
N SER A 10 -3.49 8.19 13.70
CA SER A 10 -2.25 8.95 13.47
C SER A 10 -1.28 8.27 12.50
N TYR A 11 -1.44 6.95 12.28
CA TYR A 11 -0.60 6.18 11.35
C TYR A 11 -1.23 6.07 9.96
N ALA A 12 -2.54 6.28 9.86
CA ALA A 12 -3.30 6.13 8.64
C ALA A 12 -2.81 7.06 7.53
N PHE A 13 -2.96 6.62 6.28
CA PHE A 13 -3.00 7.54 5.16
C PHE A 13 -4.46 7.84 4.82
N ASN A 14 -4.72 9.09 4.45
CA ASN A 14 -6.06 9.56 4.12
C ASN A 14 -6.15 9.82 2.62
N ILE A 15 -7.21 9.31 1.99
CA ILE A 15 -7.48 9.53 0.58
C ILE A 15 -8.84 10.20 0.38
N GLN A 16 -8.96 10.96 -0.70
CA GLN A 16 -10.21 11.50 -1.20
C GLN A 16 -10.29 11.26 -2.71
N LEU A 17 -11.43 10.75 -3.17
CA LEU A 17 -11.71 10.65 -4.60
C LEU A 17 -12.48 11.88 -5.06
N GLU A 18 -12.03 12.48 -6.15
CA GLU A 18 -12.67 13.66 -6.74
C GLU A 18 -12.82 13.45 -8.25
N SER A 19 -13.99 13.76 -8.79
CA SER A 19 -14.21 13.75 -10.23
C SER A 19 -13.33 14.80 -10.91
N LEU A 20 -12.77 14.46 -12.08
CA LEU A 20 -11.97 15.37 -12.89
C LEU A 20 -12.81 16.32 -13.74
N ASP A 21 -14.04 15.96 -14.06
CA ASP A 21 -14.92 16.76 -14.91
C ASP A 21 -16.23 17.07 -14.17
N PRO A 22 -16.55 18.36 -13.90
CA PRO A 22 -17.82 18.76 -13.32
C PRO A 22 -19.06 18.22 -14.04
N GLY A 23 -18.94 17.84 -15.32
CA GLY A 23 -20.01 17.25 -16.13
C GLY A 23 -20.07 15.72 -16.16
N SER A 24 -19.07 15.02 -15.62
CA SER A 24 -18.98 13.53 -15.67
C SER A 24 -19.93 12.78 -14.72
N GLY A 25 -20.69 13.53 -13.92
CA GLY A 25 -21.62 12.96 -12.94
C GLY A 25 -20.93 12.62 -11.61
N PRO A 26 -21.71 12.18 -10.62
CA PRO A 26 -21.18 11.79 -9.32
C PRO A 26 -20.34 10.52 -9.43
N LEU A 27 -19.21 10.47 -8.71
CA LEU A 27 -18.46 9.24 -8.57
C LEU A 27 -19.27 8.22 -7.76
N GLU A 28 -19.34 6.99 -8.28
CA GLU A 28 -20.00 5.90 -7.58
C GLU A 28 -19.20 5.47 -6.35
N PHE A 29 -19.89 5.11 -5.27
CA PHE A 29 -19.30 4.49 -4.08
C PHE A 29 -18.47 3.25 -4.44
N ASP A 30 -18.90 2.49 -5.45
CA ASP A 30 -18.18 1.34 -5.98
C ASP A 30 -16.76 1.69 -6.47
N THR A 31 -16.54 2.94 -6.92
CA THR A 31 -15.20 3.42 -7.27
C THR A 31 -14.28 3.48 -6.06
N LEU A 32 -14.77 3.99 -4.93
CA LEU A 32 -14.01 4.01 -3.67
C LEU A 32 -13.69 2.58 -3.20
N LEU A 33 -14.65 1.66 -3.29
CA LEU A 33 -14.43 0.25 -2.95
C LEU A 33 -13.40 -0.42 -3.85
N ARG A 34 -13.44 -0.15 -5.18
CA ARG A 34 -12.43 -0.65 -6.13
C ARG A 34 -11.04 -0.11 -5.81
N VAL A 35 -10.92 1.19 -5.51
CA VAL A 35 -9.66 1.81 -5.08
C VAL A 35 -9.13 1.12 -3.83
N PHE A 36 -9.95 0.99 -2.81
CA PHE A 36 -9.55 0.34 -1.57
C PHE A 36 -9.14 -1.12 -1.77
N SER A 37 -9.89 -1.89 -2.56
CA SER A 37 -9.56 -3.29 -2.87
C SER A 37 -8.19 -3.44 -3.55
N LYS A 38 -7.85 -2.53 -4.48
CA LYS A 38 -6.55 -2.51 -5.16
C LYS A 38 -5.42 -2.11 -4.24
N LEU A 39 -5.61 -1.10 -3.37
CA LEU A 39 -4.65 -0.73 -2.34
C LEU A 39 -4.39 -1.88 -1.35
N LYS A 40 -5.45 -2.58 -0.96
CA LYS A 40 -5.39 -3.75 -0.09
C LYS A 40 -4.59 -4.89 -0.72
N SER A 41 -4.82 -5.18 -2.01
CA SER A 41 -4.06 -6.18 -2.76
C SER A 41 -2.58 -5.82 -2.90
N SER A 42 -2.28 -4.54 -3.16
CA SER A 42 -0.92 -4.02 -3.25
C SER A 42 -0.20 -4.18 -1.90
N PHE A 43 -0.80 -3.72 -0.80
CA PHE A 43 -0.21 -3.83 0.52
C PHE A 43 0.00 -5.28 0.97
N ARG A 44 -0.98 -6.16 0.72
CA ARG A 44 -0.85 -7.59 1.03
C ARG A 44 0.37 -8.19 0.35
N SER A 45 0.58 -7.84 -0.93
CA SER A 45 1.74 -8.31 -1.69
C SER A 45 3.04 -7.72 -1.16
N PHE A 46 3.06 -6.42 -0.87
CA PHE A 46 4.21 -5.73 -0.29
C PHE A 46 4.64 -6.38 1.03
N ILE A 47 3.71 -6.55 1.97
CA ILE A 47 4.01 -7.15 3.27
C ILE A 47 4.45 -8.60 3.16
N GLU A 48 3.84 -9.40 2.29
CA GLU A 48 4.27 -10.77 2.03
C GLU A 48 5.72 -10.82 1.54
N ILE A 49 6.09 -9.95 0.60
CA ILE A 49 7.45 -9.86 0.05
C ILE A 49 8.44 -9.41 1.12
N GLU A 50 8.11 -8.36 1.89
CA GLU A 50 8.96 -7.86 2.97
C GLU A 50 9.14 -8.92 4.08
N PHE A 51 8.08 -9.67 4.39
CA PHE A 51 8.15 -10.76 5.35
C PHE A 51 9.12 -11.85 4.90
N LEU A 52 9.06 -12.23 3.62
CA LEU A 52 9.95 -13.24 3.03
C LEU A 52 11.39 -12.74 2.88
N LYS A 53 11.63 -11.42 2.85
CA LYS A 53 13.00 -10.86 2.85
C LYS A 53 13.64 -10.87 4.24
N ASN A 54 12.85 -10.94 5.31
CA ASN A 54 13.34 -10.96 6.69
C ASN A 54 13.82 -12.37 7.09
N GLU A 55 15.10 -12.53 7.39
CA GLU A 55 15.71 -13.82 7.76
C GLU A 55 15.14 -14.40 9.07
N THR A 56 14.81 -13.56 10.05
CA THR A 56 14.15 -14.00 11.29
C THR A 56 12.79 -14.64 10.97
N PHE A 57 12.00 -14.01 10.10
CA PHE A 57 10.70 -14.51 9.71
C PHE A 57 10.77 -15.75 8.81
N LYS A 58 11.76 -15.83 7.91
CA LYS A 58 12.05 -17.06 7.16
C LYS A 58 12.31 -18.25 8.08
N SER A 59 13.13 -18.06 9.12
CA SER A 59 13.42 -19.13 10.08
C SER A 59 12.16 -19.59 10.84
N LEU A 60 11.24 -18.67 11.11
CA LEU A 60 9.95 -18.97 11.75
C LEU A 60 9.01 -19.74 10.82
N LEU A 61 9.02 -19.47 9.51
CA LEU A 61 8.22 -20.22 8.53
C LEU A 61 8.53 -21.72 8.55
N CYS A 62 9.81 -22.08 8.66
CA CYS A 62 10.22 -23.48 8.77
C CYS A 62 9.65 -24.17 10.01
N ARG A 63 9.44 -23.42 11.11
CA ARG A 63 8.94 -23.93 12.39
C ARG A 63 7.41 -23.88 12.48
N LYS A 64 6.77 -22.91 11.83
CA LYS A 64 5.33 -22.66 11.84
C LYS A 64 4.84 -22.29 10.43
N PRO A 65 4.53 -23.26 9.56
CA PRO A 65 4.15 -22.99 8.17
C PRO A 65 2.93 -22.07 7.99
N GLY A 66 2.02 -22.02 8.97
CA GLY A 66 0.85 -21.14 8.96
C GLY A 66 1.10 -19.68 9.36
N ILE A 67 2.32 -19.34 9.79
CA ILE A 67 2.62 -18.00 10.35
C ILE A 67 2.45 -16.90 9.30
N LEU A 68 2.74 -17.16 8.02
CA LEU A 68 2.58 -16.16 6.96
C LEU A 68 1.11 -15.77 6.75
N GLU A 69 0.19 -16.74 6.74
CA GLU A 69 -1.23 -16.42 6.54
C GLU A 69 -1.85 -15.76 7.77
N ALA A 70 -1.45 -16.16 8.98
CA ALA A 70 -1.80 -15.44 10.20
C ALA A 70 -1.30 -13.99 10.16
N PHE A 71 -0.03 -13.81 9.77
CA PHE A 71 0.59 -12.51 9.63
C PHE A 71 -0.13 -11.62 8.61
N LYS A 72 -0.41 -12.15 7.42
CA LYS A 72 -1.14 -11.42 6.37
C LYS A 72 -2.54 -11.00 6.80
N LYS A 73 -3.23 -11.83 7.59
CA LYS A 73 -4.54 -11.51 8.15
C LYS A 73 -4.44 -10.40 9.20
N GLU A 74 -3.41 -10.43 10.03
CA GLU A 74 -3.18 -9.38 11.02
C GLU A 74 -2.72 -8.07 10.40
N THR A 75 -1.95 -8.08 9.32
CA THR A 75 -1.49 -6.86 8.64
C THR A 75 -2.45 -6.43 7.53
N GLU A 76 -3.71 -6.83 7.58
CA GLU A 76 -4.65 -6.45 6.54
C GLU A 76 -4.97 -4.95 6.62
N LEU A 77 -4.96 -4.23 5.48
CA LEU A 77 -5.42 -2.84 5.46
C LEU A 77 -6.92 -2.78 5.78
N MET A 78 -7.27 -1.88 6.70
CA MET A 78 -8.63 -1.61 7.15
C MET A 78 -9.00 -0.15 6.88
N VAL A 79 -10.29 0.09 6.63
CA VAL A 79 -10.87 1.44 6.65
C VAL A 79 -11.20 1.78 8.10
N LEU A 80 -10.54 2.80 8.65
CA LEU A 80 -10.76 3.25 10.03
C LEU A 80 -11.95 4.21 10.14
N SER A 81 -12.08 5.08 9.14
CA SER A 81 -13.16 6.04 9.03
C SER A 81 -13.42 6.31 7.56
N MET A 82 -14.68 6.61 7.24
CA MET A 82 -15.14 6.90 5.90
C MET A 82 -16.20 7.99 5.95
N ASP A 83 -16.04 8.98 5.09
CA ASP A 83 -17.04 10.01 4.82
C ASP A 83 -17.52 9.76 3.38
N ILE A 84 -18.76 9.29 3.27
CA ILE A 84 -19.34 8.84 1.99
C ILE A 84 -19.66 10.04 1.11
N ASP A 85 -20.11 11.15 1.69
CA ASP A 85 -20.53 12.35 0.95
C ASP A 85 -19.35 12.99 0.23
N SER A 86 -18.16 12.97 0.86
CA SER A 86 -16.93 13.48 0.26
C SER A 86 -16.01 12.40 -0.33
N LEU A 87 -16.45 11.13 -0.32
CA LEU A 87 -15.67 9.96 -0.74
C LEU A 87 -14.25 9.93 -0.13
N ARG A 88 -14.17 10.24 1.17
CA ARG A 88 -12.93 10.21 1.94
C ARG A 88 -12.82 8.93 2.74
N ALA A 89 -11.61 8.39 2.84
CA ALA A 89 -11.32 7.24 3.69
C ALA A 89 -9.96 7.38 4.38
N SER A 90 -9.90 6.96 5.63
CA SER A 90 -8.66 6.81 6.41
C SER A 90 -8.30 5.33 6.49
N ILE A 91 -7.09 4.98 6.04
CA ILE A 91 -6.69 3.58 5.84
C ILE A 91 -5.43 3.28 6.64
N ALA A 92 -5.47 2.21 7.43
CA ALA A 92 -4.30 1.67 8.15
C ALA A 92 -4.43 0.16 8.35
N PRO A 93 -3.32 -0.58 8.51
CA PRO A 93 -3.38 -1.97 8.94
C PRO A 93 -3.78 -2.07 10.41
N ASN A 94 -4.10 -3.28 10.85
CA ASN A 94 -4.24 -3.52 12.28
C ASN A 94 -2.86 -3.42 12.96
N LEU A 95 -2.69 -2.35 13.74
CA LEU A 95 -1.48 -2.07 14.54
C LEU A 95 -1.74 -2.28 16.04
N ALA A 96 -2.81 -3.01 16.39
CA ALA A 96 -3.05 -3.38 17.79
C ALA A 96 -2.02 -4.40 18.26
N GLU A 97 -1.61 -4.25 19.52
CA GLU A 97 -0.95 -5.30 20.29
C GLU A 97 -1.97 -6.42 20.48
N HIS A 98 -1.72 -7.60 19.92
CA HIS A 98 -2.44 -8.83 20.29
C HIS A 98 -1.54 -9.62 21.24
N ASP A 99 -2.16 -10.37 22.16
CA ASP A 99 -1.54 -11.13 23.27
C ASP A 99 -0.65 -12.32 22.82
N ASP A 100 0.21 -12.15 21.82
CA ASP A 100 1.12 -13.20 21.33
C ASP A 100 2.53 -13.01 21.91
N VAL A 101 2.73 -13.66 23.06
CA VAL A 101 3.80 -13.56 24.07
C VAL A 101 5.24 -13.69 23.54
N LEU A 102 5.45 -14.07 22.27
CA LEU A 102 6.78 -14.42 21.76
C LEU A 102 7.51 -13.28 21.04
N PHE A 103 6.83 -12.22 20.58
CA PHE A 103 7.44 -11.19 19.71
C PHE A 103 6.77 -9.79 19.76
N GLU A 104 6.01 -9.48 20.81
CA GLU A 104 5.08 -8.33 20.84
C GLU A 104 5.70 -7.01 20.36
N HIS A 105 6.91 -6.66 20.81
CA HIS A 105 7.51 -5.37 20.48
C HIS A 105 8.16 -5.35 19.08
N GLU A 106 8.98 -6.35 18.75
CA GLU A 106 9.72 -6.37 17.49
C GLU A 106 8.80 -6.49 16.28
N ILE A 107 7.78 -7.35 16.35
CA ILE A 107 6.80 -7.50 15.26
C ILE A 107 5.96 -6.22 15.11
N LEU A 108 5.56 -5.61 16.22
CA LEU A 108 4.78 -4.37 16.16
C LEU A 108 5.60 -3.22 15.57
N CYS A 109 6.86 -3.08 15.98
CA CYS A 109 7.81 -2.12 15.40
C CYS A 109 7.99 -2.39 13.91
N TRP A 110 8.20 -3.64 13.51
CA TRP A 110 8.32 -4.03 12.11
C TRP A 110 7.05 -3.71 11.32
N LYS A 111 5.86 -4.01 11.84
CA LYS A 111 4.57 -3.69 11.19
C LYS A 111 4.44 -2.17 10.95
N ARG A 112 4.80 -1.35 11.94
CA ARG A 112 4.78 0.12 11.84
C ARG A 112 5.79 0.62 10.81
N GLU A 113 7.03 0.14 10.89
CA GLU A 113 8.11 0.49 9.96
C GLU A 113 7.72 0.15 8.52
N LYS A 114 7.23 -1.08 8.28
CA LYS A 114 6.84 -1.51 6.94
C LYS A 114 5.58 -0.83 6.43
N PHE A 115 4.65 -0.49 7.30
CA PHE A 115 3.52 0.33 6.87
C PHE A 115 3.96 1.77 6.49
N GLN A 116 4.90 2.34 7.24
CA GLN A 116 5.49 3.64 6.87
C GLN A 116 6.24 3.55 5.54
N ALA A 117 7.08 2.54 5.36
CA ALA A 117 7.76 2.28 4.09
C ALA A 117 6.78 2.12 2.93
N TYR A 118 5.68 1.39 3.11
CA TYR A 118 4.65 1.28 2.07
C TYR A 118 4.03 2.64 1.70
N LYS A 119 3.74 3.49 2.69
CA LYS A 119 3.26 4.85 2.42
C LYS A 119 4.28 5.63 1.59
N ASP A 120 5.54 5.62 1.98
CA ASP A 120 6.57 6.45 1.36
C ASP A 120 7.03 5.92 -0.01
N ASP A 121 7.12 4.60 -0.16
CA ASP A 121 7.70 3.93 -1.33
C ASP A 121 6.66 3.43 -2.35
N VAL A 122 5.36 3.52 -2.02
CA VAL A 122 4.28 3.08 -2.92
C VAL A 122 3.20 4.15 -3.09
N ILE A 123 2.65 4.68 -1.99
CA ILE A 123 1.48 5.58 -2.04
C ILE A 123 1.89 7.03 -2.33
N TYR A 124 2.89 7.54 -1.61
CA TYR A 124 3.39 8.91 -1.68
C TYR A 124 4.57 9.07 -2.64
N LEU A 125 4.93 8.00 -3.34
CA LEU A 125 6.09 7.99 -4.21
C LEU A 125 5.90 8.93 -5.40
N ASN A 126 6.90 9.77 -5.65
CA ASN A 126 6.96 10.57 -6.87
C ASN A 126 7.56 9.74 -8.02
N TYR A 127 6.71 9.22 -8.90
CA TYR A 127 7.14 8.44 -10.08
C TYR A 127 7.84 9.27 -11.16
N LEU A 128 7.86 10.60 -11.06
CA LEU A 128 8.63 11.48 -11.95
C LEU A 128 10.08 11.64 -11.49
N ASP A 129 10.39 11.28 -10.25
CA ASP A 129 11.74 11.33 -9.71
C ASP A 129 12.53 10.06 -10.08
N ALA A 130 13.65 10.23 -10.76
CA ALA A 130 14.48 9.12 -11.22
C ALA A 130 15.10 8.33 -10.05
N SER A 131 15.46 8.98 -8.94
CA SER A 131 15.96 8.26 -7.75
C SER A 131 14.90 7.37 -7.13
N SER A 132 13.66 7.87 -7.04
CA SER A 132 12.51 7.12 -6.56
C SER A 132 12.25 5.88 -7.41
N VAL A 133 12.25 6.01 -8.74
CA VAL A 133 12.10 4.87 -9.66
C VAL A 133 13.24 3.86 -9.49
N ARG A 134 14.49 4.33 -9.43
CA ARG A 134 15.66 3.46 -9.26
C ARG A 134 15.60 2.65 -7.97
N ARG A 135 15.20 3.27 -6.86
CA ARG A 135 15.01 2.58 -5.57
C ARG A 135 14.03 1.42 -5.69
N ILE A 136 12.93 1.58 -6.43
CA ILE A 136 11.98 0.48 -6.67
C ILE A 136 12.66 -0.67 -7.43
N LEU A 137 13.37 -0.33 -8.51
CA LEU A 137 14.02 -1.30 -9.39
C LEU A 137 15.10 -2.11 -8.66
N ASP A 138 15.84 -1.46 -7.77
CA ASP A 138 16.91 -2.07 -6.96
C ASP A 138 16.33 -2.90 -5.80
N SER A 139 15.18 -2.50 -5.25
CA SER A 139 14.59 -3.13 -4.05
C SER A 139 13.75 -4.36 -4.35
N TYR A 140 13.15 -4.45 -5.53
CA TYR A 140 12.18 -5.48 -5.87
C TYR A 140 12.45 -6.12 -7.23
N SER A 141 12.30 -7.44 -7.33
CA SER A 141 12.35 -8.14 -8.62
C SER A 141 11.16 -7.74 -9.52
N SER A 142 11.24 -8.02 -10.83
CA SER A 142 10.12 -7.69 -11.72
C SER A 142 8.81 -8.36 -11.31
N ALA A 143 8.84 -9.60 -10.84
CA ALA A 143 7.64 -10.31 -10.39
C ALA A 143 7.05 -9.70 -9.10
N GLU A 144 7.92 -9.27 -8.19
CA GLU A 144 7.54 -8.54 -6.97
C GLU A 144 6.91 -7.20 -7.30
N ARG A 145 7.55 -6.42 -8.18
CA ARG A 145 7.05 -5.10 -8.61
C ARG A 145 5.68 -5.19 -9.26
N ILE A 146 5.42 -6.20 -10.08
CA ILE A 146 4.10 -6.40 -10.69
C ILE A 146 3.03 -6.57 -9.62
N LYS A 147 3.28 -7.37 -8.57
CA LYS A 147 2.29 -7.60 -7.51
C LYS A 147 2.04 -6.35 -6.66
N ILE A 148 3.09 -5.56 -6.39
CA ILE A 148 3.00 -4.35 -5.57
C ILE A 148 2.41 -3.18 -6.36
N TYR A 149 2.99 -2.83 -7.50
CA TYR A 149 2.72 -1.55 -8.17
C TYR A 149 1.61 -1.62 -9.22
N LYS A 150 1.37 -2.78 -9.86
CA LYS A 150 0.31 -2.89 -10.87
C LYS A 150 -1.09 -2.56 -10.30
N PRO A 151 -1.50 -3.06 -9.11
CA PRO A 151 -2.80 -2.71 -8.55
C PRO A 151 -2.94 -1.20 -8.30
N VAL A 152 -1.86 -0.53 -7.90
CA VAL A 152 -1.85 0.93 -7.71
C VAL A 152 -1.98 1.64 -9.05
N PHE A 153 -1.24 1.20 -10.07
CA PHE A 153 -1.32 1.80 -11.42
C PHE A 153 -2.69 1.61 -12.09
N ASP A 154 -3.42 0.54 -11.76
CA ASP A 154 -4.77 0.31 -12.27
C ASP A 154 -5.79 1.36 -11.77
N ILE A 155 -5.51 2.04 -10.65
CA ILE A 155 -6.43 3.00 -10.01
C ILE A 155 -6.05 4.47 -10.18
N ILE A 156 -4.88 4.79 -10.72
CA ILE A 156 -4.40 6.19 -10.89
C ILE A 156 -4.19 6.56 -12.36
N ALA A 157 -4.58 5.72 -13.31
CA ALA A 157 -4.28 5.91 -14.72
C ALA A 157 -4.91 7.19 -15.33
N TYR A 158 -4.28 7.72 -16.38
CA TYR A 158 -4.72 8.94 -17.08
C TYR A 158 -6.10 8.84 -17.74
N ASP A 159 -6.60 7.62 -17.94
CA ASP A 159 -7.92 7.32 -18.50
C ASP A 159 -9.03 7.29 -17.43
N LYS A 160 -8.71 7.56 -16.15
CA LYS A 160 -9.71 7.68 -15.09
C LYS A 160 -10.36 9.05 -15.12
N ASP A 161 -11.66 9.04 -14.86
CA ASP A 161 -12.52 10.22 -14.67
C ASP A 161 -12.43 10.80 -13.25
N TYR A 162 -11.54 10.25 -12.41
CA TYR A 162 -11.28 10.72 -11.06
C TYR A 162 -9.78 10.86 -10.79
N LYS A 163 -9.47 11.63 -9.76
CA LYS A 163 -8.16 11.68 -9.11
C LYS A 163 -8.25 11.20 -7.67
N ILE A 164 -7.12 10.75 -7.14
CA ILE A 164 -6.97 10.37 -5.74
C ILE A 164 -6.08 11.41 -5.06
N SER A 165 -6.70 12.25 -4.25
CA SER A 165 -6.02 13.24 -3.41
C SER A 165 -5.58 12.59 -2.10
N LEU A 166 -4.39 12.96 -1.63
CA LEU A 166 -3.83 12.54 -0.36
C LEU A 166 -4.07 13.65 0.65
N LEU A 167 -4.63 13.30 1.82
CA LEU A 167 -4.94 14.25 2.86
C LEU A 167 -4.02 14.06 4.08
N ASP A 168 -3.66 15.18 4.71
CA ASP A 168 -3.04 15.15 6.04
C ASP A 168 -4.07 14.80 7.13
N ALA A 169 -3.61 14.74 8.40
CA ALA A 169 -4.48 14.43 9.53
C ALA A 169 -5.55 15.51 9.81
N ALA A 170 -5.39 16.73 9.29
CA ALA A 170 -6.37 17.80 9.37
C ALA A 170 -7.37 17.77 8.20
N GLY A 171 -7.25 16.79 7.28
CA GLY A 171 -8.09 16.67 6.09
C GLY A 171 -7.71 17.62 4.96
N LYS A 172 -6.54 18.29 5.05
CA LYS A 172 -6.05 19.17 3.98
C LYS A 172 -5.31 18.36 2.94
N CYS A 173 -5.57 18.65 1.66
CA CYS A 173 -4.82 18.06 0.56
C CYS A 173 -3.33 18.39 0.66
N CYS A 174 -2.50 17.36 0.80
CA CYS A 174 -1.05 17.44 0.87
C CYS A 174 -0.36 16.88 -0.38
N GLY A 175 -1.12 16.23 -1.27
CA GLY A 175 -0.62 15.71 -2.53
C GLY A 175 -1.69 14.98 -3.32
N MET A 176 -1.29 14.40 -4.45
CA MET A 176 -2.13 13.52 -5.26
C MET A 176 -1.31 12.30 -5.66
N ILE A 177 -1.96 11.15 -5.80
CA ILE A 177 -1.29 9.99 -6.39
C ILE A 177 -1.25 10.21 -7.90
N VAL A 178 -0.07 10.52 -8.42
CA VAL A 178 0.12 10.84 -9.84
C VAL A 178 0.49 9.57 -10.62
N PRO A 179 -0.17 9.26 -11.74
CA PRO A 179 0.22 8.14 -12.58
C PRO A 179 1.66 8.29 -13.09
N PRO A 180 2.46 7.22 -13.08
CA PRO A 180 3.76 7.23 -13.74
C PRO A 180 3.59 7.48 -15.25
N PRO A 181 4.51 8.20 -15.91
CA PRO A 181 4.60 8.21 -17.37
C PRO A 181 4.71 6.80 -17.92
N ASP A 182 4.23 6.56 -19.14
CA ASP A 182 4.23 5.21 -19.75
C ASP A 182 5.60 4.54 -19.74
N VAL A 183 6.67 5.31 -19.97
CA VAL A 183 8.04 4.80 -19.94
C VAL A 183 8.39 4.25 -18.55
N VAL A 184 8.08 5.01 -17.49
CA VAL A 184 8.31 4.61 -16.09
C VAL A 184 7.41 3.43 -15.71
N LYS A 185 6.15 3.46 -16.12
CA LYS A 185 5.20 2.35 -15.92
C LYS A 185 5.78 1.05 -16.48
N ARG A 186 6.28 1.09 -17.72
CA ARG A 186 6.91 -0.09 -18.35
C ARG A 186 8.14 -0.57 -17.60
N GLN A 187 9.02 0.34 -17.16
CA GLN A 187 10.20 -0.03 -16.37
C GLN A 187 9.84 -0.76 -15.07
N ILE A 188 8.79 -0.31 -14.38
CA ILE A 188 8.40 -0.88 -13.09
C ILE A 188 7.67 -2.23 -13.27
N ILE A 189 6.69 -2.31 -14.19
CA ILE A 189 5.76 -3.46 -14.27
C ILE A 189 5.87 -4.32 -15.54
N GLN A 190 6.80 -4.07 -16.48
CA GLN A 190 7.07 -5.03 -17.55
C GLN A 190 8.19 -6.01 -17.15
N PRO A 191 8.03 -7.31 -17.43
CA PRO A 191 9.10 -8.27 -17.28
C PRO A 191 10.26 -7.89 -18.19
N SER A 192 11.48 -7.89 -17.64
CA SER A 192 12.70 -7.80 -18.43
C SER A 192 12.69 -8.93 -19.46
N SER A 193 13.01 -8.61 -20.71
CA SER A 193 13.04 -9.55 -21.84
C SER A 193 13.95 -10.77 -21.63
N GLU A 194 14.81 -10.76 -20.62
CA GLU A 194 15.61 -11.90 -20.19
C GLU A 194 14.78 -13.05 -19.57
N SER A 195 13.60 -12.74 -19.01
CA SER A 195 12.70 -13.75 -18.40
C SER A 195 11.94 -14.60 -19.43
N LEU A 196 11.91 -14.17 -20.70
CA LEU A 196 11.18 -14.85 -21.78
C LEU A 196 12.04 -15.86 -22.56
N LYS A 197 13.32 -16.00 -22.21
CA LYS A 197 14.24 -16.97 -22.84
C LYS A 197 14.46 -18.26 -22.03
N ALA A 198 13.74 -18.41 -20.92
CA ALA A 198 13.80 -19.60 -20.07
C ALA A 198 12.44 -20.29 -19.99
N VAL A 199 11.93 -20.74 -21.15
CA VAL A 199 10.90 -21.78 -21.29
C VAL A 199 11.30 -22.67 -22.45
#